data_AF-A0A7L4QSK3-F1
#
_entry.id   AF-A0A7L4QSK3-F1
#
_cell.length_a   1.000
_cell.length_b   1.000
_cell.length_c   1.000
_cell.angle_alpha   90.00
_cell.angle_beta   90.00
_cell.angle_gamma   90.00
#
_symmetry.space_group_name_H-M   'P 1'
#
loop_
_entity.id
_entity.type
_entity.pdbx_description
1 polymer ?
#
loop_
_entity_poly.entity_id
_entity_poly.type
_entity_poly.pdbx_seq_one_letter_code
_entity_poly.pdbx_strand_id
1 'polypeptide(L)'
;IVVAGADHVSLPELMRILSADFGIRKLMIEGGPTLNWHMLHHRLVDEIRLIHLPFIVGGSDTPSLVGGMHIESEEEMIRLSLKNFYLCGTNLVTEYDVLYTDEGVRDAAGSG
;
A
#
# COMPACT_ATOMS: atom_id res chain seq x y z
N ILE A 1 17.69 -3.40 18.55
CA ILE A 1 17.90 -3.42 17.08
C ILE A 1 17.04 -4.56 16.54
N VAL A 2 16.25 -4.31 15.50
CA VAL A 2 15.47 -5.35 14.81
C VAL A 2 16.21 -5.73 13.54
N VAL A 3 16.35 -7.03 13.30
CA VAL A 3 16.91 -7.60 12.06
C VAL A 3 15.81 -8.42 11.40
N ALA A 4 15.46 -8.08 10.16
CA ALA A 4 14.40 -8.73 9.38
C ALA A 4 14.85 -8.78 7.91
N GLY A 5 15.20 -9.96 7.41
CA GLY A 5 15.91 -10.14 6.15
C GLY A 5 17.45 -10.13 6.25
N ALA A 6 18.10 -10.24 5.09
CA ALA A 6 19.57 -10.35 4.96
C ALA A 6 20.14 -9.17 4.16
N ASP A 7 20.05 -9.23 2.83
CA ASP A 7 20.53 -8.16 1.93
C ASP A 7 19.51 -7.02 1.78
N HIS A 8 18.23 -7.34 1.92
CA HIS A 8 17.11 -6.40 1.91
C HIS A 8 16.19 -6.65 3.10
N VAL A 9 15.44 -5.61 3.49
CA VAL A 9 14.46 -5.71 4.57
C VAL A 9 13.29 -6.60 4.13
N SER A 10 13.03 -7.66 4.89
CA SER A 10 11.81 -8.46 4.74
C SER A 10 10.65 -7.74 5.44
N LEU A 11 9.83 -7.01 4.68
CA LEU A 11 8.71 -6.24 5.24
C LEU A 11 7.68 -7.13 5.97
N PRO A 12 7.26 -8.31 5.46
CA PRO A 12 6.36 -9.19 6.19
C PRO A 12 6.95 -9.67 7.52
N GLU A 13 8.24 -10.00 7.54
CA GLU A 13 8.93 -10.41 8.77
C GLU A 13 9.03 -9.25 9.76
N LEU A 14 9.37 -8.06 9.28
CA LEU A 14 9.41 -6.84 10.10
C LEU A 14 8.04 -6.58 10.74
N MET A 15 6.95 -6.64 9.98
CA MET A 15 5.60 -6.46 10.53
C MET A 15 5.28 -7.50 11.60
N ARG A 16 5.67 -8.76 11.39
CA ARG A 16 5.52 -9.83 12.39
C ARG A 16 6.29 -9.51 13.68
N ILE A 17 7.54 -9.07 13.59
CA ILE A 17 8.37 -8.71 14.74
C ILE A 17 7.77 -7.52 15.49
N LEU A 18 7.40 -6.45 14.77
CA LEU A 18 6.78 -5.26 15.37
C LEU A 18 5.49 -5.62 16.13
N SER A 19 4.70 -6.55 15.59
CA SER A 19 3.50 -7.03 16.26
C SER A 19 3.81 -7.91 17.47
N ALA A 20 4.64 -8.95 17.30
CA ALA A 20 4.89 -9.95 18.34
C ALA A 20 5.72 -9.41 19.51
N ASP A 21 6.80 -8.68 19.20
CA ASP A 21 7.83 -8.34 20.18
C ASP A 21 7.62 -6.95 20.76
N PHE A 22 7.00 -6.04 20.00
CA PHE A 22 6.75 -4.65 20.41
C PHE A 22 5.28 -4.33 20.66
N GLY A 23 4.37 -5.28 20.40
CA GLY A 23 2.94 -5.08 20.64
C GLY A 23 2.28 -4.06 19.71
N ILE A 24 2.93 -3.69 18.59
CA ILE A 24 2.39 -2.71 17.64
C ILE A 24 1.21 -3.34 16.90
N ARG A 25 0.09 -2.61 16.85
CA ARG A 25 -1.15 -3.05 16.17
C ARG A 25 -1.62 -2.08 15.10
N LYS A 26 -1.08 -0.86 15.09
CA LYS A 26 -1.39 0.17 14.11
C LYS A 26 -0.10 0.92 13.78
N LEU A 27 0.22 1.02 12.50
CA LEU A 27 1.39 1.72 11.98
C LEU A 27 0.93 2.71 10.93
N MET A 28 1.58 3.87 10.88
CA MET A 28 1.43 4.83 9.79
C MET A 28 2.69 4.77 8.93
N ILE A 29 2.49 4.70 7.61
CA ILE A 29 3.56 4.67 6.61
C ILE A 29 3.45 5.97 5.84
N GLU A 30 4.54 6.73 5.75
CA GLU A 30 4.59 8.03 5.05
C GLU A 30 5.36 7.98 3.72
N GLY A 31 5.75 6.78 3.26
CA GLY A 31 6.51 6.58 2.01
C GLY A 31 8.03 6.58 2.20
N GLY A 32 8.85 6.76 1.16
CA GLY A 32 8.53 7.22 -0.20
C GLY A 32 8.01 6.17 -1.21
N PRO A 33 8.01 6.49 -2.52
CA PRO A 33 7.32 5.71 -3.56
C PRO A 33 7.70 4.23 -3.60
N THR A 34 8.99 3.91 -3.41
CA THR A 34 9.50 2.53 -3.38
C THR A 34 8.97 1.76 -2.18
N LEU A 35 8.94 2.36 -0.99
CA LEU A 35 8.39 1.71 0.20
C LEU A 35 6.88 1.48 0.05
N ASN A 36 6.16 2.48 -0.46
CA ASN A 36 4.72 2.36 -0.73
C ASN A 36 4.43 1.19 -1.66
N TRP A 37 5.20 1.04 -2.74
CA TRP A 37 5.08 -0.09 -3.67
C TRP A 37 5.23 -1.43 -2.95
N HIS A 38 6.32 -1.63 -2.21
CA HIS A 38 6.57 -2.92 -1.56
C HIS A 38 5.54 -3.23 -0.46
N MET A 39 5.09 -2.25 0.31
CA MET A 39 4.04 -2.45 1.32
C MET A 39 2.72 -2.87 0.67
N LEU A 40 2.33 -2.21 -0.42
CA LEU A 40 1.11 -2.54 -1.15
C LEU A 40 1.21 -3.91 -1.84
N HIS A 41 2.33 -4.18 -2.49
CA HIS A 41 2.59 -5.45 -3.20
C HIS A 41 2.61 -6.64 -2.24
N HIS A 42 3.17 -6.49 -1.04
CA HIS A 42 3.14 -7.53 0.00
C HIS A 42 1.81 -7.61 0.76
N ARG A 43 0.77 -6.89 0.35
CA ARG A 43 -0.55 -6.84 0.98
C ARG A 43 -0.50 -6.42 2.46
N LEU A 44 0.37 -5.46 2.80
CA LEU A 44 0.60 -4.98 4.18
C LEU A 44 -0.06 -3.62 4.47
N VAL A 45 -0.98 -3.18 3.61
CA VAL A 45 -1.67 -1.89 3.75
C VAL A 45 -3.17 -2.11 3.77
N ASP A 46 -3.82 -1.72 4.86
CA ASP A 46 -5.28 -1.83 5.00
C ASP A 46 -6.00 -0.56 4.52
N GLU A 47 -5.41 0.62 4.77
CA GLU A 47 -6.01 1.94 4.50
C GLU A 47 -4.98 2.89 3.86
N ILE A 48 -5.43 3.68 2.89
CA ILE A 48 -4.66 4.78 2.28
C ILE A 48 -5.34 6.10 2.58
N ARG A 49 -4.58 7.08 3.05
CA ARG A 49 -5.01 8.48 3.19
C ARG A 49 -4.20 9.37 2.26
N LEU A 50 -4.89 10.06 1.37
CA LEU A 50 -4.27 10.98 0.41
C LEU A 50 -4.66 12.42 0.74
N ILE A 51 -3.65 13.30 0.71
CA ILE A 51 -3.83 14.74 0.85
C ILE A 51 -3.60 15.38 -0.52
N HIS A 52 -4.68 15.86 -1.12
CA HIS A 52 -4.66 16.56 -2.39
C HIS A 52 -4.46 18.05 -2.12
N LEU A 53 -3.29 18.55 -2.54
CA LEU A 53 -2.92 19.95 -2.40
C LEU A 53 -3.34 20.72 -3.67
N PRO A 54 -3.82 21.98 -3.57
CA PRO A 54 -4.33 22.75 -4.71
C PRO A 54 -3.19 23.37 -5.54
N PHE A 55 -2.21 22.57 -5.94
CA PHE A 55 -1.11 23.00 -6.81
C PHE A 55 -0.69 21.92 -7.81
N ILE A 56 -0.03 22.35 -8.88
CA ILE A 56 0.47 21.49 -9.96
C ILE A 56 1.97 21.72 -10.06
N VAL A 57 2.76 20.65 -9.91
CA VAL A 57 4.24 20.71 -9.99
C VAL A 57 4.74 20.35 -11.39
N GLY A 58 4.17 19.30 -12.02
CA GLY A 58 4.70 18.73 -13.27
C GLY A 58 6.02 17.99 -13.09
N GLY A 59 6.73 17.70 -14.19
CA GLY A 59 8.02 17.00 -14.20
C GLY A 59 7.88 15.49 -14.43
N SER A 60 8.54 14.97 -15.47
CA SER A 60 8.56 13.53 -15.77
C SER A 60 9.42 12.72 -14.81
N ASP A 61 10.29 13.39 -14.06
CA ASP A 61 11.20 12.86 -13.04
C ASP A 61 10.69 13.09 -11.61
N THR A 62 9.56 13.79 -11.44
CA THR A 62 8.92 13.96 -10.13
C THR A 62 8.41 12.61 -9.61
N PRO A 63 8.77 12.18 -8.39
CA PRO A 63 8.29 10.92 -7.85
C PRO A 63 6.76 10.85 -7.75
N SER A 64 6.19 9.72 -8.19
CA SER A 64 4.77 9.41 -8.01
C SER A 64 4.45 8.97 -6.57
N LEU A 65 3.15 8.83 -6.25
CA LEU A 65 2.69 8.31 -4.95
C LEU A 65 3.23 6.90 -4.65
N VAL A 66 3.16 6.02 -5.66
CA VAL A 66 3.65 4.65 -5.62
C VAL A 66 4.60 4.48 -6.80
N GLY A 67 5.82 4.05 -6.51
CA GLY A 67 6.81 3.72 -7.53
C GLY A 67 6.75 2.24 -7.89
N GLY A 68 7.89 1.66 -8.28
CA GLY A 68 8.01 0.22 -8.49
C GLY A 68 7.86 -0.21 -9.95
N MET A 69 7.55 -1.49 -10.14
CA MET A 69 7.45 -2.07 -11.47
C MET A 69 6.20 -1.58 -12.19
N HIS A 70 6.29 -1.50 -13.51
CA HIS A 70 5.12 -1.28 -14.35
C HIS A 70 4.20 -2.50 -14.23
N ILE A 71 2.90 -2.25 -14.10
CA ILE A 71 1.89 -3.28 -14.23
C ILE A 71 1.61 -3.54 -15.71
N GLU A 72 1.44 -4.79 -16.10
CA GLU A 72 1.18 -5.15 -17.51
C GLU A 72 -0.31 -5.30 -17.81
N SER A 73 -1.14 -5.45 -16.77
CA SER A 73 -2.58 -5.67 -16.88
C SER A 73 -3.40 -4.93 -15.81
N GLU A 74 -4.72 -4.78 -16.05
CA GLU A 74 -5.66 -4.23 -15.05
C GLU A 74 -5.84 -5.15 -13.84
N GLU A 75 -5.53 -6.44 -13.97
CA GLU A 75 -5.66 -7.43 -12.89
C GLU A 75 -4.62 -7.21 -11.80
N GLU A 76 -3.45 -6.68 -12.17
CA GLU A 76 -2.37 -6.27 -11.26
C GLU A 76 -2.65 -4.94 -10.53
N MET A 77 -3.71 -4.21 -10.92
CA MET A 77 -4.05 -2.94 -10.29
C MET A 77 -4.58 -3.15 -8.87
N ILE A 78 -4.03 -2.41 -7.91
CA ILE A 78 -4.55 -2.35 -6.55
C ILE A 78 -5.85 -1.53 -6.56
N ARG A 79 -6.95 -2.19 -6.21
CA ARG A 79 -8.27 -1.56 -6.15
C ARG A 79 -8.47 -0.89 -4.80
N LEU A 80 -9.13 0.27 -4.81
CA LEU A 80 -9.43 1.06 -3.62
C LEU A 80 -10.93 1.31 -3.52
N SER A 81 -11.46 1.29 -2.29
CA SER A 81 -12.83 1.71 -1.99
C SER A 81 -12.80 3.03 -1.25
N LEU A 82 -13.46 4.07 -1.77
CA LEU A 82 -13.56 5.35 -1.06
C LEU A 82 -14.39 5.16 0.20
N LYS A 83 -13.77 5.46 1.34
CA LYS A 83 -14.37 5.33 2.67
C LYS A 83 -14.87 6.67 3.19
N ASN A 84 -14.08 7.73 2.99
CA ASN A 84 -14.40 9.06 3.49
C ASN A 84 -13.65 10.13 2.69
N PHE A 85 -14.17 11.36 2.71
CA PHE A 85 -13.46 12.53 2.22
C PHE A 85 -13.89 13.78 2.97
N TYR A 86 -12.95 14.70 3.19
CA TYR A 86 -13.22 15.96 3.85
C TYR A 86 -12.19 17.01 3.47
N LEU A 87 -12.53 18.27 3.68
CA LEU A 87 -11.58 19.38 3.56
C LEU A 87 -10.85 19.59 4.88
N CYS A 88 -9.54 19.74 4.81
CA CYS A 88 -8.71 20.26 5.88
C CYS A 88 -8.08 21.58 5.40
N GLY A 89 -8.74 22.70 5.70
CA GLY A 89 -8.43 23.98 5.08
C GLY A 89 -8.74 23.95 3.59
N THR A 90 -7.75 24.22 2.73
CA THR A 90 -7.88 24.15 1.27
C THR A 90 -7.56 22.79 0.67
N ASN A 91 -7.13 21.83 1.50
CA ASN A 91 -6.66 20.52 1.04
C ASN A 91 -7.80 19.52 1.12
N LEU A 92 -7.99 18.74 0.05
CA LEU A 92 -8.92 17.61 0.07
C LEU A 92 -8.19 16.40 0.65
N VAL A 93 -8.73 15.82 1.70
CA VAL A 93 -8.28 14.54 2.24
C VAL A 93 -9.25 13.46 1.79
N THR A 94 -8.73 12.38 1.22
CA THR A 94 -9.51 11.19 0.90
C THR A 94 -8.95 9.98 1.63
N GLU A 95 -9.84 9.15 2.16
CA GLU A 95 -9.51 7.91 2.88
C GLU A 95 -10.10 6.72 2.11
N TYR A 96 -9.28 5.69 1.89
CA TYR A 96 -9.67 4.50 1.14
C TYR A 96 -9.31 3.24 1.90
N ASP A 97 -10.18 2.23 1.82
CA ASP A 97 -9.79 0.85 2.15
C ASP A 97 -9.13 0.20 0.92
N VAL A 98 -8.10 -0.61 1.14
CA VAL A 98 -7.41 -1.35 0.07
C VAL A 98 -8.13 -2.68 -0.18
N LEU A 99 -8.48 -2.92 -1.43
CA LEU A 99 -9.16 -4.13 -1.86
C LEU A 99 -8.17 -5.07 -2.52
N TYR A 100 -7.81 -6.12 -1.81
CA TYR A 100 -7.03 -7.20 -2.38
C TYR A 100 -7.94 -8.36 -2.80
N THR A 101 -7.79 -8.85 -4.03
CA THR A 101 -8.46 -10.05 -4.50
C THR A 101 -7.74 -11.30 -4.00
N ASP A 102 -8.50 -12.33 -3.66
CA ASP A 102 -7.93 -13.65 -3.36
C ASP A 102 -7.74 -14.41 -4.68
N GLU A 103 -6.56 -14.27 -5.27
CA GLU A 103 -6.09 -15.22 -6.27
C GLU A 103 -5.79 -16.55 -5.58
N GLY A 104 -6.79 -17.44 -5.49
CA GLY A 104 -6.60 -18.75 -4.87
C GLY A 104 -7.80 -19.70 -4.73
N VAL A 105 -9.02 -19.34 -5.15
CA VAL A 105 -10.19 -20.25 -5.04
C VAL A 105 -10.93 -20.39 -6.37
N ARG A 106 -10.24 -20.68 -7.48
CA ARG A 106 -10.89 -20.98 -8.77
C ARG A 106 -10.47 -22.30 -9.47
N ASP A 107 -9.61 -23.12 -8.87
CA ASP A 107 -9.18 -24.41 -9.46
C ASP A 107 -9.65 -25.67 -8.70
N ALA A 108 -10.78 -25.62 -7.98
CA ALA A 108 -11.31 -26.80 -7.27
C ALA A 108 -12.81 -27.08 -7.49
N ALA A 109 -13.43 -26.52 -8.53
CA ALA A 109 -14.82 -26.80 -8.87
C ALA A 109 -14.99 -26.99 -10.39
N GLY A 110 -14.34 -28.04 -10.92
CA GLY A 110 -14.35 -28.36 -12.34
C GLY A 110 -14.09 -29.84 -12.62
N SER A 111 -14.74 -30.73 -11.88
CA SER A 111 -14.91 -32.14 -12.26
C SER A 111 -16.18 -32.69 -11.64
N GLY A 112 -17.28 -32.55 -12.37
CA GLY A 112 -18.57 -33.19 -12.16
C GLY A 112 -19.19 -33.44 -13.52
#